data_AF-A0A3A4ZQR9-F1
#
_entry.id   AF-A0A3A4ZQR9-F1
#
_cell.length_a   1.000
_cell.length_b   1.000
_cell.length_c   1.000
_cell.angle_alpha   90.00
_cell.angle_beta   90.00
_cell.angle_gamma   90.00
#
_symmetry.space_group_name_H-M   'P 1'
#
loop_
_entity.id
_entity.type
_entity.pdbx_description
1 polymer ?
#
loop_
_entity_poly.entity_id
_entity_poly.type
_entity_poly.pdbx_seq_one_letter_code
_entity_poly.pdbx_strand_id
1 'polypeptide(L)'
;MPTAFIRQISETKILVREFDVILDRPLTEKDTNCILPIEWITRYLLSGSLLRDLKSGKKKLEDYGFDPTKQVPPEGTVLPWPVNHATTKFEESDRELSHEEALRLCGITPVIEARIWAIINRLDGAAAALAR
;
A
#
# COMPACT_ATOMS: atom_id res chain seq x y z
N MET A 1 14.61 10.40 -5.56
CA MET A 1 14.24 9.40 -4.53
C MET A 1 15.02 8.13 -4.85
N PRO A 2 15.68 7.50 -3.88
CA PRO A 2 16.40 6.24 -4.14
C PRO A 2 15.40 5.15 -4.53
N THR A 3 15.76 4.35 -5.52
CA THR A 3 15.03 3.14 -5.93
C THR A 3 16.03 1.99 -6.08
N ALA A 4 15.52 0.76 -6.17
CA ALA A 4 16.37 -0.38 -6.52
C ALA A 4 16.79 -0.37 -7.99
N PHE A 5 16.18 0.46 -8.86
CA PHE A 5 16.49 0.49 -10.29
C PHE A 5 17.94 0.90 -10.56
N ILE A 6 18.65 0.12 -11.39
CA ILE A 6 20.00 0.43 -11.88
C ILE A 6 19.94 0.87 -13.34
N ARG A 7 19.41 0.02 -14.23
CA ARG A 7 19.25 0.32 -15.66
C ARG A 7 18.30 -0.65 -16.34
N GLN A 8 17.77 -0.27 -17.50
CA GLN A 8 17.08 -1.18 -18.39
C GLN A 8 18.09 -2.04 -19.17
N ILE A 9 17.81 -3.34 -19.28
CA ILE A 9 18.65 -4.32 -20.00
C ILE A 9 18.05 -4.65 -21.37
N SER A 10 16.72 -4.67 -21.45
CA SER A 10 15.95 -4.92 -22.68
C SER A 10 14.55 -4.36 -22.53
N GLU A 11 13.71 -4.47 -23.56
CA GLU A 11 12.30 -4.05 -23.53
C GLU A 11 11.50 -4.63 -22.36
N THR A 12 11.87 -5.82 -21.86
CA THR A 12 11.14 -6.55 -20.81
C THR A 12 11.95 -6.80 -19.54
N LYS A 13 13.17 -6.25 -19.42
CA LYS A 13 14.06 -6.52 -18.28
C LYS A 13 14.72 -5.26 -17.76
N ILE A 14 14.69 -5.10 -16.44
CA ILE A 14 15.46 -4.11 -15.70
C ILE A 14 16.44 -4.82 -14.77
N LEU A 15 17.62 -4.23 -14.60
CA LEU A 15 18.56 -4.60 -13.57
C LEU A 15 18.28 -3.75 -12.33
N VAL A 16 18.18 -4.41 -11.19
CA VAL A 16 17.95 -3.78 -9.89
C VAL A 16 19.05 -4.16 -8.91
N ARG A 17 19.20 -3.35 -7.86
CA ARG A 17 20.02 -3.68 -6.71
C ARG A 17 19.41 -4.89 -6.01
N GLU A 18 20.26 -5.86 -5.66
CA GLU A 18 19.88 -7.05 -4.93
C GLU A 18 19.45 -6.70 -3.49
N PHE A 19 18.43 -7.40 -3.00
CA PHE A 19 17.87 -7.26 -1.66
C PHE A 19 17.39 -8.62 -1.16
N ASP A 20 17.36 -8.78 0.16
CA ASP A 20 16.94 -10.01 0.82
C ASP A 20 15.41 -10.13 0.89
N VAL A 21 14.91 -11.36 0.85
CA VAL A 21 13.50 -11.70 1.06
C VAL A 21 13.41 -12.67 2.24
N ILE A 22 13.00 -12.14 3.40
CA ILE A 22 12.91 -12.89 4.66
C ILE A 22 11.43 -13.15 4.94
N LEU A 23 11.00 -14.41 4.86
CA LEU A 23 9.58 -14.80 4.96
C LEU A 23 9.31 -15.77 6.12
N ASP A 24 10.34 -16.31 6.75
CA ASP A 24 10.25 -17.31 7.82
C ASP A 24 10.03 -16.69 9.21
N ARG A 25 10.12 -15.36 9.32
CA ARG A 25 9.87 -14.59 10.55
C ARG A 25 9.50 -13.14 10.24
N PRO A 26 8.90 -12.41 11.20
CA PRO A 26 8.83 -10.95 11.14
C PRO A 26 10.23 -10.32 11.03
N LEU A 27 10.28 -9.17 10.36
CA LEU A 27 11.48 -8.36 10.30
C LEU A 27 11.74 -7.67 11.64
N THR A 28 12.98 -7.20 11.80
CA THR A 28 13.47 -6.44 12.94
C THR A 28 14.23 -5.22 12.44
N GLU A 29 14.48 -4.24 13.32
CA GLU A 29 15.25 -3.04 12.98
C GLU A 29 16.71 -3.33 12.52
N LYS A 30 17.21 -4.55 12.77
CA LYS A 30 18.54 -4.99 12.34
C LYS A 30 18.55 -5.53 10.91
N ASP A 31 17.39 -5.90 10.38
CA ASP A 31 17.26 -6.38 9.01
C ASP A 31 17.35 -5.18 8.08
N THR A 32 18.40 -5.15 7.25
CA THR A 32 18.66 -4.05 6.31
C THR A 32 18.79 -4.61 4.90
N ASN A 33 18.56 -3.76 3.88
CA ASN A 33 18.57 -4.18 2.48
C ASN A 33 17.63 -5.36 2.17
N CYS A 34 16.47 -5.42 2.84
CA CYS A 34 15.44 -6.43 2.61
C CYS A 34 14.15 -5.78 2.06
N ILE A 35 13.31 -6.59 1.43
CA ILE A 35 11.95 -6.19 1.06
C ILE A 35 11.03 -6.30 2.27
N LEU A 36 10.20 -5.28 2.50
CA LEU A 36 9.14 -5.36 3.50
C LEU A 36 8.06 -6.34 3.00
N PRO A 37 7.58 -7.29 3.83
CA PRO A 37 6.58 -8.29 3.44
C PRO A 37 5.14 -7.73 3.45
N ILE A 38 4.98 -6.49 2.98
CA ILE A 38 3.69 -5.78 2.94
C ILE A 38 3.54 -5.01 1.63
N GLU A 39 2.29 -4.76 1.24
CA GLU A 39 1.96 -3.78 0.22
C GLU A 39 1.42 -2.52 0.89
N TRP A 40 2.04 -1.37 0.59
CA TRP A 40 1.52 -0.06 0.98
C TRP A 40 0.62 0.47 -0.13
N ILE A 41 -0.65 0.70 0.18
CA ILE A 41 -1.67 1.02 -0.83
C ILE A 41 -2.34 2.34 -0.48
N THR A 42 -2.32 3.28 -1.42
CA THR A 42 -3.11 4.51 -1.41
C THR A 42 -4.20 4.42 -2.46
N ARG A 43 -5.46 4.66 -2.06
CA ARG A 43 -6.62 4.69 -2.98
C ARG A 43 -7.21 6.08 -3.06
N TYR A 44 -7.48 6.52 -4.28
CA TYR A 44 -8.20 7.76 -4.58
C TYR A 44 -9.62 7.52 -5.10
N LEU A 45 -9.86 6.36 -5.69
CA LEU A 45 -11.13 5.98 -6.28
C LEU A 45 -11.64 4.71 -5.61
N LEU A 46 -12.95 4.65 -5.42
CA LEU A 46 -13.64 3.46 -4.96
C LEU A 46 -13.60 2.39 -6.05
N SER A 47 -12.89 1.30 -5.79
CA SER A 47 -12.67 0.22 -6.75
C SER A 47 -12.21 -1.07 -6.06
N GLY A 48 -12.26 -2.19 -6.79
CA GLY A 48 -11.65 -3.45 -6.37
C GLY A 48 -12.15 -3.96 -5.01
N SER A 49 -11.22 -4.40 -4.15
CA SER A 49 -11.53 -5.01 -2.86
C SER A 49 -12.31 -4.08 -1.92
N LEU A 50 -12.04 -2.78 -1.92
CA LEU A 50 -12.78 -1.82 -1.10
C LEU A 50 -14.25 -1.74 -1.50
N LEU A 51 -14.55 -1.67 -2.80
CA LEU A 51 -15.92 -1.65 -3.31
C LEU A 51 -16.66 -2.95 -2.98
N ARG A 52 -16.00 -4.09 -3.18
CA ARG A 52 -16.55 -5.41 -2.84
C ARG A 52 -16.90 -5.49 -1.35
N ASP A 53 -15.99 -5.06 -0.48
CA ASP A 53 -16.14 -5.18 0.97
C ASP A 53 -17.20 -4.19 1.52
N LEU A 54 -17.39 -3.02 0.88
CA LEU A 54 -18.52 -2.12 1.17
C LEU A 54 -19.86 -2.74 0.74
N LYS A 55 -19.92 -3.33 -0.47
CA LYS A 55 -21.13 -4.01 -0.97
C LYS A 55 -21.54 -5.20 -0.12
N SER A 56 -20.58 -5.93 0.45
CA SER A 56 -20.85 -7.06 1.33
C SER A 56 -21.16 -6.65 2.78
N GLY A 57 -21.06 -5.36 3.11
CA GLY A 57 -21.21 -4.85 4.48
C GLY A 57 -20.05 -5.22 5.42
N LYS A 58 -18.94 -5.74 4.90
CA LYS A 58 -17.72 -6.03 5.68
C LYS A 58 -17.04 -4.73 6.11
N LYS A 59 -17.18 -3.67 5.30
CA LYS A 59 -16.75 -2.30 5.59
C LYS A 59 -17.96 -1.38 5.60
N LYS A 60 -17.90 -0.32 6.39
CA LYS A 60 -18.99 0.65 6.52
C LYS A 60 -18.73 1.89 5.68
N LEU A 61 -19.79 2.54 5.21
CA LEU A 61 -19.69 3.71 4.33
C LEU A 61 -19.08 4.91 5.04
N GLU A 62 -19.49 5.12 6.29
CA GLU A 62 -19.06 6.23 7.14
C GLU A 62 -17.56 6.22 7.45
N ASP A 63 -16.92 5.05 7.49
CA ASP A 63 -15.47 4.90 7.69
C ASP A 63 -14.65 5.52 6.54
N TYR A 64 -15.29 5.73 5.39
CA TYR A 64 -14.70 6.30 4.17
C TYR A 64 -15.33 7.65 3.79
N GLY A 65 -16.07 8.27 4.71
CA GLY A 65 -16.67 9.59 4.51
C GLY A 65 -17.92 9.59 3.63
N PHE A 66 -18.51 8.43 3.37
CA PHE A 66 -19.79 8.34 2.67
C PHE A 66 -20.97 8.39 3.66
N ASP A 67 -22.12 8.80 3.15
CA ASP A 67 -23.37 8.84 3.92
C ASP A 67 -23.89 7.41 4.17
N PRO A 68 -24.01 6.97 5.43
CA PRO A 68 -24.45 5.60 5.76
C PRO A 68 -25.92 5.32 5.40
N THR A 69 -26.71 6.35 5.13
CA THR A 69 -28.12 6.20 4.73
C THR A 69 -28.30 5.98 3.23
N LYS A 70 -27.23 6.12 2.44
CA LYS A 70 -27.25 5.98 0.98
C LYS A 70 -26.76 4.61 0.53
N GLN A 71 -27.05 4.29 -0.72
CA GLN A 71 -26.51 3.10 -1.38
C GLN A 71 -24.99 3.27 -1.59
N VAL A 72 -24.28 2.13 -1.68
CA VAL A 72 -22.84 2.12 -1.97
C VAL A 72 -22.58 2.84 -3.30
N PRO A 73 -21.66 3.83 -3.36
CA PRO A 73 -21.35 4.54 -4.59
C PRO A 73 -20.85 3.61 -5.71
N PRO A 74 -21.02 4.00 -7.00
CA PRO A 74 -20.52 3.21 -8.12
C PRO A 74 -18.99 3.13 -8.15
N GLU A 75 -18.46 2.16 -8.88
CA GLU A 75 -17.03 2.04 -9.12
C GLU A 75 -16.48 3.29 -9.82
N GLY A 76 -15.26 3.69 -9.45
CA GLY A 76 -14.64 4.92 -9.94
C GLY A 76 -15.06 6.19 -9.20
N THR A 77 -15.97 6.11 -8.23
CA THR A 77 -16.31 7.27 -7.37
C THR A 77 -15.06 7.77 -6.65
N VAL A 78 -14.81 9.08 -6.70
CA VAL A 78 -13.71 9.71 -5.96
C VAL A 78 -13.96 9.59 -4.47
N LEU A 79 -12.95 9.11 -3.73
CA LEU A 79 -12.98 9.06 -2.28
C LEU A 79 -12.85 10.49 -1.71
N PRO A 80 -13.56 10.84 -0.63
CA PRO A 80 -13.45 12.17 -0.01
C PRO A 80 -12.03 12.54 0.42
N TRP A 81 -11.22 11.54 0.76
CA TRP A 81 -9.78 11.66 1.00
C TRP A 81 -9.06 10.38 0.54
N PRO A 82 -7.74 10.43 0.31
CA PRO A 82 -6.96 9.25 -0.02
C PRO A 82 -6.98 8.25 1.13
N VAL A 83 -7.27 6.99 0.81
CA VAL A 83 -7.30 5.89 1.79
C VAL A 83 -5.99 5.14 1.76
N ASN A 84 -5.22 5.26 2.83
CA ASN A 84 -4.00 4.51 3.05
C ASN A 84 -4.31 3.23 3.85
N HIS A 85 -3.84 2.09 3.36
CA HIS A 85 -3.87 0.82 4.09
C HIS A 85 -2.68 -0.04 3.68
N ALA A 86 -2.43 -1.07 4.48
CA ALA A 86 -1.43 -2.08 4.18
C ALA A 86 -2.10 -3.46 4.04
N THR A 87 -1.57 -4.28 3.15
CA THR A 87 -1.85 -5.72 3.11
C THR A 87 -0.57 -6.50 3.29
N THR A 88 -0.70 -7.78 3.65
CA THR A 88 0.44 -8.70 3.56
C THR A 88 0.93 -8.80 2.12
N LYS A 89 2.17 -9.25 1.95
CA LYS A 89 2.76 -9.63 0.68
C LYS A 89 3.48 -10.95 0.87
N PHE A 90 3.41 -11.83 -0.14
CA PHE A 90 4.03 -13.16 -0.15
C PHE A 90 3.29 -14.22 0.70
N GLU A 91 2.08 -13.92 1.17
CA GLU A 91 1.16 -14.95 1.67
C GLU A 91 0.42 -15.63 0.50
N GLU A 92 -0.25 -16.77 0.75
CA GLU A 92 -1.06 -17.45 -0.28
C GLU A 92 -2.21 -16.54 -0.79
N SER A 93 -2.79 -15.76 0.13
CA SER A 93 -3.73 -14.68 -0.18
C SER A 93 -3.41 -13.49 0.70
N ASP A 94 -3.10 -12.36 0.06
CA ASP A 94 -2.84 -11.11 0.78
C ASP A 94 -4.09 -10.65 1.55
N ARG A 95 -3.89 -10.18 2.78
CA ARG A 95 -4.95 -9.74 3.70
C ARG A 95 -4.67 -8.36 4.24
N GLU A 96 -5.72 -7.62 4.59
CA GLU A 96 -5.57 -6.31 5.24
C GLU A 96 -4.90 -6.44 6.61
N LEU A 97 -3.99 -5.51 6.89
CA LEU A 97 -3.25 -5.41 8.13
C LEU A 97 -3.79 -4.24 8.97
N SER A 98 -3.85 -4.44 10.29
CA SER A 98 -3.93 -3.30 11.20
C SER A 98 -2.60 -2.54 11.17
N HIS A 99 -2.63 -1.27 11.59
CA HIS A 99 -1.42 -0.45 11.72
C HIS A 99 -0.38 -1.12 12.63
N GLU A 100 -0.80 -1.61 13.82
CA GLU A 100 0.09 -2.30 14.75
C GLU A 100 0.68 -3.58 14.16
N GLU A 101 -0.12 -4.33 13.40
CA GLU A 101 0.34 -5.56 12.77
C GLU A 101 1.37 -5.27 11.66
N ALA A 102 1.14 -4.24 10.85
CA ALA A 102 2.08 -3.81 9.81
C ALA A 102 3.44 -3.40 10.40
N LEU A 103 3.43 -2.60 11.47
CA LEU A 103 4.65 -2.19 12.17
C LEU A 103 5.42 -3.40 12.72
N ARG A 104 4.72 -4.33 13.36
CA ARG A 104 5.30 -5.54 13.93
C ARG A 104 5.88 -6.48 12.86
N LEU A 105 5.16 -6.68 11.76
CA LEU A 105 5.59 -7.57 10.67
C LEU A 105 6.83 -7.02 9.96
N CYS A 106 6.86 -5.71 9.75
CA CYS A 106 7.97 -5.01 9.11
C CYS A 106 9.14 -4.68 10.05
N GLY A 107 8.99 -4.87 11.36
CA GLY A 107 10.03 -4.50 12.33
C GLY A 107 10.38 -3.01 12.30
N ILE A 108 9.39 -2.14 12.03
CA ILE A 108 9.58 -0.69 11.89
C ILE A 108 8.82 0.09 12.96
N THR A 109 9.28 1.30 13.25
CA THR A 109 8.61 2.23 14.14
C THR A 109 7.62 3.12 13.38
N PRO A 110 6.64 3.76 14.07
CA PRO A 110 5.75 4.75 13.46
C PRO A 110 6.49 5.90 12.76
N VAL A 111 7.70 6.24 13.23
CA VAL A 111 8.54 7.28 12.62
C VAL A 111 9.04 6.84 11.24
N ILE A 112 9.41 5.57 11.09
CA ILE A 112 9.82 5.02 9.79
C ILE A 112 8.63 4.88 8.86
N GLU A 113 7.49 4.41 9.35
CA GLU A 113 6.25 4.37 8.57
C GLU A 113 5.85 5.77 8.05
N ALA A 114 5.88 6.80 8.90
CA ALA A 114 5.57 8.16 8.48
C ALA A 114 6.49 8.63 7.32
N ARG A 115 7.77 8.23 7.34
CA ARG A 115 8.71 8.49 6.24
C ARG A 115 8.34 7.72 4.97
N ILE A 116 7.90 6.47 5.09
CA ILE A 116 7.41 5.67 3.96
C ILE A 116 6.20 6.35 3.32
N TRP A 117 5.19 6.76 4.11
CA TRP A 117 4.03 7.47 3.58
C TRP A 117 4.38 8.81 2.94
N ALA A 118 5.32 9.56 3.53
CA ALA A 118 5.81 10.80 2.92
C ALA A 118 6.46 10.56 1.54
N ILE A 119 7.19 9.45 1.39
CA ILE A 119 7.76 9.03 0.11
C ILE A 119 6.67 8.65 -0.89
N ILE A 120 5.70 7.83 -0.48
CA ILE A 120 4.56 7.41 -1.31
C ILE A 120 3.78 8.63 -1.81
N ASN A 121 3.43 9.56 -0.92
CA ASN A 121 2.71 10.78 -1.29
C ASN A 121 3.49 11.63 -2.30
N ARG A 122 4.83 11.69 -2.16
CA ARG A 122 5.68 12.41 -3.12
C ARG A 122 5.71 11.73 -4.49
N LEU A 123 5.79 10.39 -4.52
CA LEU A 123 5.75 9.63 -5.77
C LEU A 123 4.41 9.78 -6.47
N ASP A 124 3.34 9.65 -5.72
CA ASP A 124 1.99 9.73 -6.24
C ASP A 124 1.70 11.13 -6.80
N GLY A 125 2.07 12.18 -6.08
CA GLY A 125 1.97 13.56 -6.59
C GLY A 125 2.79 13.79 -7.87
N ALA A 126 3.99 13.19 -7.98
CA ALA A 126 4.80 13.27 -9.19
C ALA A 126 4.17 12.49 -10.37
N ALA A 127 3.65 11.29 -10.11
CA ALA A 127 2.96 10.49 -11.13
C ALA A 127 1.69 11.19 -11.63
N ALA A 128 0.89 11.74 -10.73
CA ALA A 128 -0.32 12.50 -11.05
C ALA A 128 -0.03 13.76 -11.87
N ALA A 129 1.15 14.37 -11.72
CA ALA A 129 1.56 15.51 -12.53
C ALA A 129 1.97 15.10 -13.96
N LEU A 130 2.49 13.88 -14.15
CA LEU A 130 2.92 13.34 -15.45
C LEU A 130 1.79 12.67 -16.24
N ALA A 131 0.74 12.22 -15.55
CA ALA A 131 -0.43 11.60 -16.17
C ALA A 131 -1.43 12.60 -16.80
N ARG A 132 -1.10 13.90 -16.78
CA ARG A 132 -1.85 14.99 -17.42
C ARG A 132 -1.18 15.39 -18.72
#